data_AF-A0A1Z5YR19-F1
#
_entry.id   AF-A0A1Z5YR19-F1
#
_cell.length_a   1.000
_cell.length_b   1.000
_cell.length_c   1.000
_cell.angle_alpha   90.00
_cell.angle_beta   90.00
_cell.angle_gamma   90.00
#
_symmetry.space_group_name_H-M   'P 1'
#
loop_
_entity.id
_entity.type
_entity.pdbx_description
1 polymer ?
#
loop_
_entity_poly.entity_id
_entity_poly.type
_entity_poly.pdbx_seq_one_letter_code
_entity_poly.pdbx_strand_id
1 'polypeptide(L)'
;MNSVYKCILENLSDDNFYGIWNDLFRDNEKLKTHEKIEKFFEFFIYGMRKNILLEYDLENKSPIFSRDDPYIVVHRIFSDLKNLNLPENNGDVTREFIAYAMTKYGWAVLRDGTFLFLPD
;
A
#
# COMPACT_ATOMS: atom_id res chain seq x y z
N MET A 1 13.56 9.46 3.04
CA MET A 1 12.55 8.59 2.43
C MET A 1 12.86 7.11 2.65
N ASN A 2 14.01 6.59 2.21
CA ASN A 2 14.36 5.17 2.43
C ASN A 2 14.37 4.70 3.89
N SER A 3 14.69 5.58 4.84
CA SER A 3 14.63 5.27 6.28
C SER A 3 13.20 5.07 6.80
N VAL A 4 12.23 5.84 6.29
CA VAL A 4 10.83 5.76 6.69
C VAL A 4 10.19 4.49 6.16
N TYR A 5 10.39 4.19 4.86
CA TYR A 5 9.81 2.97 4.26
C TYR A 5 10.33 1.70 4.93
N LYS A 6 11.64 1.67 5.24
CA LYS A 6 12.22 0.55 5.98
C LYS A 6 11.59 0.40 7.36
N CYS A 7 11.45 1.50 8.11
CA CYS A 7 10.83 1.49 9.44
C CYS A 7 9.40 0.94 9.40
N ILE A 8 8.58 1.39 8.44
CA ILE A 8 7.20 0.92 8.28
C ILE A 8 7.17 -0.58 7.92
N LEU A 9 8.02 -1.02 6.98
CA LEU A 9 8.10 -2.43 6.58
C LEU A 9 8.52 -3.37 7.73
N GLU A 10 9.39 -2.92 8.63
CA GLU A 10 9.79 -3.73 9.79
C GLU A 10 8.61 -3.97 10.74
N ASN A 11 7.70 -3.00 10.90
CA ASN A 11 6.59 -3.01 11.87
C ASN A 11 5.23 -3.47 11.29
N LEU A 12 5.18 -3.85 10.02
CA LEU A 12 3.97 -4.15 9.24
C LEU A 12 3.19 -5.42 9.64
N SER A 13 3.40 -5.98 10.84
CA SER A 13 2.77 -7.24 11.27
C SER A 13 1.30 -7.09 11.62
N ASP A 14 0.86 -5.86 11.91
CA ASP A 14 -0.51 -5.55 12.35
C ASP A 14 -1.07 -4.30 11.65
N ASP A 15 -0.25 -3.66 10.81
CA ASP A 15 -0.66 -2.46 10.09
C ASP A 15 -1.42 -2.82 8.83
N ASN A 16 -2.67 -2.38 8.79
CA ASN A 16 -3.45 -2.35 7.57
C ASN A 16 -3.14 -1.10 6.75
N PHE A 17 -3.85 -0.94 5.63
CA PHE A 17 -3.70 0.20 4.75
C PHE A 17 -3.68 1.53 5.52
N TYR A 18 -4.59 1.70 6.48
CA TYR A 18 -4.74 2.94 7.23
C TYR A 18 -3.53 3.22 8.13
N GLY A 19 -2.97 2.19 8.78
CA GLY A 19 -1.73 2.31 9.56
C GLY A 19 -0.56 2.78 8.71
N ILE A 20 -0.33 2.11 7.57
CA ILE A 20 0.73 2.47 6.61
C ILE A 20 0.56 3.91 6.12
N TRP A 21 -0.66 4.29 5.76
CA TRP A 21 -0.97 5.64 5.29
C TRP A 21 -0.64 6.69 6.35
N ASN A 22 -1.11 6.47 7.59
CA ASN A 22 -0.84 7.40 8.68
C ASN A 22 0.66 7.53 8.96
N ASP A 23 1.41 6.42 8.95
CA ASP A 23 2.85 6.47 9.22
C ASP A 23 3.65 7.12 8.09
N LEU A 24 3.22 6.99 6.84
CA LEU A 24 3.81 7.70 5.71
C LEU A 24 3.63 9.22 5.79
N PHE A 25 2.48 9.66 6.33
CA PHE A 25 2.06 11.06 6.27
C PHE A 25 1.91 11.76 7.62
N ARG A 26 2.31 11.11 8.73
CA ARG A 26 2.23 11.64 10.10
C ARG A 26 2.79 13.06 10.24
N ASP A 27 3.86 13.37 9.51
CA ASP A 27 4.53 14.67 9.53
C ASP A 27 4.37 15.48 8.22
N ASN A 28 3.51 15.05 7.30
CA ASN A 28 3.38 15.62 5.95
C ASN A 28 1.94 16.09 5.61
N GLU A 29 1.36 16.92 6.47
CA GLU A 29 0.02 17.50 6.29
C GLU A 29 -0.12 18.32 4.99
N LYS A 30 0.97 18.89 4.46
CA LYS A 30 0.95 19.85 3.34
C LYS A 30 0.91 19.23 1.93
N LEU A 31 1.07 17.92 1.80
CA LEU A 31 1.07 17.27 0.48
C LEU A 31 -0.34 17.25 -0.12
N LYS A 32 -0.42 17.47 -1.43
CA LYS A 32 -1.66 17.28 -2.19
C LYS A 32 -2.03 15.80 -2.26
N THR A 33 -3.29 15.51 -2.51
CA THR A 33 -3.81 14.14 -2.55
C THR A 33 -3.06 13.25 -3.54
N HIS A 34 -2.76 13.78 -4.74
CA HIS A 34 -2.02 13.02 -5.76
C HIS A 34 -0.58 12.69 -5.32
N GLU A 35 0.12 13.64 -4.69
CA GLU A 35 1.48 13.41 -4.18
C GLU A 35 1.51 12.36 -3.07
N LYS A 36 0.47 12.31 -2.22
CA LYS A 36 0.33 11.27 -1.21
C LYS A 36 0.08 9.91 -1.85
N ILE A 37 -0.78 9.82 -2.86
CA ILE A 37 -1.02 8.57 -3.59
C ILE A 37 0.26 8.07 -4.26
N GLU A 38 1.01 8.96 -4.93
CA GLU A 38 2.28 8.58 -5.56
C GLU A 38 3.29 8.05 -4.54
N LYS A 39 3.46 8.75 -3.40
CA LYS A 39 4.34 8.26 -2.32
C LYS A 39 3.87 6.93 -1.72
N PHE A 40 2.57 6.73 -1.63
CA PHE A 40 2.00 5.46 -1.19
C PHE A 40 2.34 4.35 -2.18
N PHE A 41 2.22 4.59 -3.49
CA PHE A 41 2.63 3.60 -4.50
C PHE A 41 4.14 3.33 -4.47
N GLU A 42 4.97 4.37 -4.30
CA GLU A 42 6.41 4.20 -4.12
C GLU A 42 6.75 3.31 -2.93
N PHE A 43 6.02 3.42 -1.81
CA PHE A 43 6.19 2.55 -0.66
C PHE A 43 5.91 1.08 -1.01
N PHE A 44 4.80 0.79 -1.70
CA PHE A 44 4.47 -0.58 -2.11
C PHE A 44 5.50 -1.14 -3.10
N ILE A 45 5.91 -0.34 -4.09
CA ILE A 45 6.96 -0.69 -5.05
C ILE A 45 8.26 -1.02 -4.30
N TYR A 46 8.62 -0.20 -3.30
CA TYR A 46 9.79 -0.43 -2.47
C TYR A 46 9.68 -1.76 -1.70
N GLY A 47 8.54 -2.02 -1.04
CA GLY A 47 8.30 -3.28 -0.31
C GLY A 47 8.36 -4.53 -1.19
N MET A 48 7.81 -4.45 -2.40
CA MET A 48 7.88 -5.54 -3.39
C MET A 48 9.30 -5.77 -3.88
N ARG A 49 10.07 -4.71 -4.16
CA ARG A 49 11.51 -4.83 -4.51
C ARG A 49 12.36 -5.43 -3.39
N LYS A 50 11.87 -5.40 -2.15
CA LYS A 50 12.49 -6.04 -0.99
C LYS A 50 11.97 -7.46 -0.72
N ASN A 51 11.06 -7.98 -1.54
CA ASN A 51 10.37 -9.25 -1.34
C ASN A 51 9.63 -9.32 0.01
N ILE A 52 9.19 -8.17 0.54
CA ILE A 52 8.41 -8.09 1.79
C ILE A 52 6.93 -8.00 1.47
N LEU A 53 6.56 -7.28 0.42
CA LEU A 53 5.17 -7.20 -0.04
C LEU A 53 5.02 -8.03 -1.32
N LEU A 54 3.92 -8.77 -1.44
CA LEU A 54 3.61 -9.60 -2.59
C LEU A 54 2.22 -9.26 -3.12
N GLU A 55 2.01 -9.46 -4.42
CA GLU A 55 0.66 -9.52 -5.01
C GLU A 55 -0.06 -10.77 -4.48
N TYR A 56 -1.33 -10.64 -4.13
CA TYR A 56 -2.10 -11.73 -3.54
C TYR A 56 -3.49 -11.85 -4.17
N ASP A 57 -3.82 -13.07 -4.59
CA ASP A 57 -5.13 -13.45 -5.08
C ASP A 57 -6.01 -13.89 -3.90
N LEU A 58 -7.02 -13.09 -3.57
CA LEU A 58 -7.97 -13.42 -2.50
C LEU A 58 -8.90 -14.59 -2.85
N GLU A 59 -9.29 -14.72 -4.12
CA GLU A 59 -10.23 -15.75 -4.56
C GLU A 59 -9.57 -17.11 -4.48
N ASN A 60 -8.36 -17.21 -5.04
CA ASN A 60 -7.56 -18.43 -5.03
C ASN A 60 -6.71 -18.59 -3.75
N LYS A 61 -6.75 -17.60 -2.84
CA LYS A 61 -6.01 -17.57 -1.57
C LYS A 61 -4.52 -17.88 -1.72
N SER A 62 -3.87 -17.24 -2.70
CA SER A 62 -2.47 -17.55 -3.03
C SER A 62 -1.69 -16.32 -3.49
N PRO A 63 -0.36 -16.29 -3.24
CA PRO A 63 0.50 -15.23 -3.79
C PRO A 63 0.63 -15.36 -5.32
N ILE A 64 0.70 -14.23 -6.00
CA ILE A 64 0.89 -14.15 -7.46
C ILE A 64 2.36 -13.85 -7.76
N PHE A 65 2.96 -14.67 -8.63
CA PHE A 65 4.32 -14.48 -9.15
C PHE A 65 4.29 -14.21 -10.65
N SER A 66 3.80 -13.02 -11.02
CA SER A 66 3.55 -12.61 -12.41
C SER A 66 4.81 -12.36 -13.24
N ARG A 67 5.96 -12.12 -12.60
CA ARG A 67 7.21 -11.61 -13.21
C ARG A 67 7.12 -10.17 -13.75
N ASP A 68 6.02 -9.47 -13.47
CA ASP A 68 5.86 -8.07 -13.83
C ASP A 68 6.75 -7.18 -12.96
N ASP A 69 7.08 -5.98 -13.47
CA ASP A 69 7.75 -4.97 -12.65
C ASP A 69 6.85 -4.56 -11.46
N PRO A 70 7.40 -4.36 -10.26
CA PRO A 70 6.63 -3.90 -9.10
C PRO A 70 5.75 -2.68 -9.36
N TYR A 71 6.17 -1.75 -10.22
CA TYR A 71 5.34 -0.64 -10.66
C TYR A 71 4.03 -1.11 -11.30
N ILE A 72 4.11 -2.05 -12.24
CA ILE A 72 2.94 -2.62 -12.94
C ILE A 72 2.02 -3.31 -11.93
N VAL A 73 2.60 -4.10 -11.02
CA VAL A 73 1.86 -4.83 -9.97
C VAL A 73 1.09 -3.87 -9.07
N VAL A 74 1.73 -2.83 -8.55
CA VAL A 74 1.09 -1.84 -7.67
C VAL A 74 -0.05 -1.12 -8.39
N HIS A 75 0.17 -0.68 -9.63
CA HIS A 75 -0.88 -0.03 -10.43
C HIS A 75 -2.04 -0.98 -10.78
N ARG A 76 -1.79 -2.30 -10.90
CA ARG A 76 -2.84 -3.30 -11.08
C ARG A 76 -3.66 -3.48 -9.80
N ILE A 77 -3.00 -3.64 -8.65
CA ILE A 77 -3.66 -3.76 -7.35
C ILE A 77 -4.56 -2.54 -7.14
N PHE A 78 -4.04 -1.33 -7.24
CA PHE A 78 -4.79 -0.09 -6.97
C PHE A 78 -5.49 0.52 -8.20
N SER A 79 -5.75 -0.28 -9.24
CA SER A 79 -6.28 0.21 -10.54
C SER A 79 -7.67 0.87 -10.46
N ASP A 80 -8.45 0.53 -9.44
CA ASP A 80 -9.78 1.03 -9.13
C ASP A 80 -9.77 2.35 -8.35
N LEU A 81 -8.61 2.80 -7.84
CA LEU A 81 -8.48 4.08 -7.15
C LEU A 81 -8.94 5.26 -8.03
N LYS A 82 -8.73 5.17 -9.35
CA LYS A 82 -9.18 6.17 -10.33
C LYS A 82 -10.71 6.34 -10.38
N ASN A 83 -11.48 5.39 -9.84
CA ASN A 83 -12.93 5.46 -9.79
C ASN A 83 -13.42 6.27 -8.58
N LEU A 84 -12.52 6.63 -7.66
CA LEU A 84 -12.83 7.49 -6.53
C LEU A 84 -12.73 8.96 -6.95
N ASN A 85 -13.76 9.73 -6.64
CA ASN A 85 -13.72 11.19 -6.77
C ASN A 85 -13.00 11.79 -5.56
N LEU A 86 -11.66 11.77 -5.59
CA LEU A 86 -10.83 12.31 -4.53
C LEU A 86 -10.61 13.82 -4.73
N PRO A 87 -10.70 14.64 -3.66
CA PRO A 87 -10.42 16.06 -3.74
C PRO A 87 -8.93 16.33 -4.00
N GLU A 88 -8.63 17.41 -4.72
CA GLU A 88 -7.26 17.76 -5.10
C GLU A 88 -6.42 18.27 -3.91
N ASN A 89 -7.05 19.05 -3.02
CA ASN A 89 -6.40 19.76 -1.91
C ASN A 89 -7.06 19.45 -0.58
N ASN A 90 -7.00 18.19 -0.15
CA ASN A 90 -7.46 17.84 1.18
C ASN A 90 -6.28 17.24 1.95
N GLY A 91 -5.73 18.05 2.86
CA GLY A 91 -4.68 17.63 3.79
C GLY A 91 -5.10 16.40 4.60
N ASP A 92 -6.41 16.20 4.76
CA ASP A 92 -6.99 14.99 5.31
C ASP A 92 -7.71 14.15 4.26
N VAL A 93 -7.44 12.86 4.36
CA VAL A 93 -8.05 11.79 3.59
C VAL A 93 -9.57 11.87 3.71
N THR A 94 -10.29 11.87 2.59
CA THR A 94 -11.74 11.79 2.65
C THR A 94 -12.20 10.43 3.14
N ARG A 95 -13.37 10.37 3.78
CA ARG A 95 -13.94 9.10 4.28
C ARG A 95 -14.04 8.05 3.17
N GLU A 96 -14.22 8.45 1.92
CA GLU A 96 -14.29 7.57 0.76
C GLU A 96 -12.95 6.88 0.49
N PHE A 97 -11.82 7.58 0.59
CA PHE A 97 -10.51 6.95 0.43
C PHE A 97 -10.20 6.03 1.62
N ILE A 98 -10.57 6.41 2.85
CA ILE A 98 -10.40 5.53 4.02
C ILE A 98 -11.25 4.26 3.86
N ALA A 99 -12.50 4.39 3.41
CA ALA A 99 -13.37 3.25 3.17
C ALA A 99 -12.82 2.34 2.07
N TYR A 100 -12.36 2.92 0.95
CA TYR A 100 -11.67 2.18 -0.10
C TYR A 100 -10.46 1.43 0.45
N ALA A 101 -9.58 2.16 1.14
CA ALA A 101 -8.35 1.66 1.76
C ALA A 101 -8.58 0.45 2.67
N MET A 102 -9.57 0.54 3.57
CA MET A 102 -9.90 -0.55 4.49
C MET A 102 -10.47 -1.79 3.80
N THR A 103 -11.05 -1.63 2.61
CA THR A 103 -11.58 -2.74 1.81
C THR A 103 -10.61 -3.19 0.73
N LYS A 104 -9.45 -2.54 0.60
CA LYS A 104 -8.55 -2.81 -0.51
C LYS A 104 -7.61 -3.95 -0.18
N TYR A 105 -7.93 -5.08 -0.78
CA TYR A 105 -7.14 -6.28 -0.73
C TYR A 105 -6.48 -6.54 -2.10
N GLY A 106 -5.46 -7.40 -2.11
CA GLY A 106 -4.67 -7.68 -3.32
C GLY A 106 -3.17 -7.78 -3.06
N TRP A 107 -2.76 -7.69 -1.80
CA TRP A 107 -1.38 -7.82 -1.38
C TRP A 107 -1.25 -8.57 -0.05
N ALA A 108 -0.06 -9.11 0.19
CA ALA A 108 0.29 -9.81 1.43
C ALA A 108 1.71 -9.44 1.86
N VAL A 109 2.03 -9.69 3.13
CA VAL A 109 3.37 -9.52 3.70
C VAL A 109 4.06 -10.87 3.79
N LEU A 110 5.25 -11.00 3.20
CA LEU A 110 6.15 -12.13 3.37
C LEU A 110 7.09 -11.86 4.55
N ARG A 111 6.93 -12.62 5.63
CA ARG A 111 7.79 -12.60 6.82
C ARG A 111 8.75 -13.77 6.79
N ASP A 112 10.02 -13.47 7.09
CA ASP A 112 11.14 -14.41 7.16
C ASP A 112 11.32 -15.33 5.93
N GLY A 113 10.70 -14.96 4.80
CA GLY A 113 10.68 -15.77 3.58
C GLY A 113 9.77 -17.00 3.65
N THR A 114 9.08 -17.25 4.76
CA THR A 114 8.37 -18.52 5.00
C THR A 114 6.91 -18.34 5.42
N PHE A 115 6.49 -17.13 5.77
CA PHE A 115 5.16 -16.88 6.31
C PHE A 115 4.47 -15.74 5.56
N LEU A 116 3.22 -15.95 5.16
CA LEU A 116 2.39 -14.93 4.54
C LEU A 116 1.37 -14.41 5.56
N PHE A 117 1.39 -13.10 5.77
CA PHE A 117 0.40 -12.37 6.54
C PHE A 117 -0.49 -11.55 5.61
N LEU A 118 -1.80 -11.63 5.82
CA LEU A 118 -2.77 -10.77 5.15
C LEU A 118 -3.08 -9.60 6.08
N PRO A 119 -2.98 -8.35 5.62
CA PRO A 119 -3.34 -7.19 6.43
C PRO A 119 -4.84 -7.19 6.74
N ASP A 120 -5.20 -6.86 7.99
CA ASP A 120 -6.59 -6.84 8.50
C ASP A 120 -7.39 -5.57 8.13
#